data_AF-A0A0Q5Q9H4-F1
#
_entry.id   AF-A0A0Q5Q9H4-F1
#
_cell.length_a   1.000
_cell.length_b   1.000
_cell.length_c   1.000
_cell.angle_alpha   90.00
_cell.angle_beta   90.00
_cell.angle_gamma   90.00
#
_symmetry.space_group_name_H-M   'P 1'
#
loop_
_entity.id
_entity.type
_entity.pdbx_description
1 polymer ?
#
loop_
_entity_poly.entity_id
_entity_poly.type
_entity_poly.pdbx_seq_one_letter_code
_entity_poly.pdbx_strand_id
1 'polypeptide(L)'
;MSGISPTVDPTITEVLSHAARSAGEGVDVYIGRAVAARLAADLLGSDVPGLAAAVTALKRDGLAVVGDAASDDAAPDGLFPDGQPTSTPPAIATDPVIRDPDRLRALSDTGLMDTRADAAYDRIAQMAVDALDVPSAGVSLVSDEKQWFCSAAGLSGDLAETRTVPLDRSLCQYAVSAGSPLVIDDARTHPTLKDHPIVADGTVVAYAGVPLTDAAGNAIGTLCAWDGKPKPWTAGHVQILEDLATIVREQTFGPIDLGDMS
;
A
#
# COMPACT_ATOMS: atom_id res chain seq x y z
N MET A 1 26.28 4.71 -37.64
CA MET A 1 26.47 4.84 -36.18
C MET A 1 25.49 3.87 -35.53
N SER A 2 25.96 2.66 -35.19
CA SER A 2 25.13 1.64 -34.55
C SER A 2 24.97 1.98 -33.08
N GLY A 3 23.75 2.32 -32.68
CA GLY A 3 23.39 2.54 -31.29
C GLY A 3 23.43 1.21 -30.53
N ILE A 4 24.25 1.16 -29.48
CA ILE A 4 24.25 0.06 -28.52
C ILE A 4 22.96 0.21 -27.72
N SER A 5 21.94 -0.59 -28.05
CA SER A 5 20.79 -0.76 -27.17
C SER A 5 21.30 -1.52 -25.94
N PRO A 6 21.13 -1.02 -24.71
CA PRO A 6 21.58 -1.75 -23.54
C PRO A 6 20.72 -3.01 -23.42
N THR A 7 21.31 -4.16 -23.71
CA THR A 7 20.66 -5.44 -23.49
C THR A 7 20.49 -5.59 -21.98
N VAL A 8 19.24 -5.61 -21.52
CA VAL A 8 18.91 -5.88 -20.12
C VAL A 8 19.52 -7.24 -19.77
N ASP A 9 20.16 -7.32 -18.61
CA ASP A 9 20.83 -8.54 -18.16
C ASP A 9 19.85 -9.74 -18.21
N PRO A 10 20.29 -10.94 -18.68
CA PRO A 10 19.43 -12.13 -18.74
C PRO A 10 18.82 -12.49 -17.38
N THR A 11 19.54 -12.25 -16.29
CA THR A 11 19.11 -12.48 -14.91
C THR A 11 17.98 -11.52 -14.54
N ILE A 12 18.08 -10.24 -14.92
CA ILE A 12 17.01 -9.26 -14.73
C ILE A 12 15.78 -9.66 -15.54
N THR A 13 15.97 -10.16 -16.76
CA THR A 13 14.87 -10.63 -17.61
C THR A 13 14.14 -11.82 -16.98
N GLU A 14 14.87 -12.72 -16.33
CA GLU A 14 14.29 -13.88 -15.64
C GLU A 14 13.53 -13.48 -14.37
N VAL A 15 14.08 -12.55 -13.58
CA VAL A 15 13.41 -11.96 -12.40
C VAL A 15 12.13 -11.23 -12.79
N LEU A 16 12.18 -10.39 -13.83
CA LEU A 16 11.00 -9.68 -14.35
C LEU A 16 9.96 -10.66 -14.87
N SER A 17 10.39 -11.72 -15.55
CA SER A 17 9.48 -12.75 -16.05
C SER A 17 8.83 -13.54 -14.91
N HIS A 18 9.57 -13.80 -13.84
CA HIS A 18 9.04 -14.43 -12.64
C HIS A 18 8.02 -13.52 -11.94
N ALA A 19 8.38 -12.26 -11.71
CA ALA A 19 7.52 -11.28 -11.06
C ALA A 19 6.23 -11.02 -11.85
N ALA A 20 6.32 -10.91 -13.18
CA ALA A 20 5.16 -10.76 -14.05
C ALA A 20 4.23 -11.97 -13.99
N ARG A 21 4.78 -13.19 -14.05
CA ARG A 21 3.98 -14.43 -13.90
C ARG A 21 3.32 -14.51 -12.52
N SER A 22 4.02 -14.13 -11.47
CA SER A 22 3.49 -14.07 -10.10
C SER A 22 2.33 -13.08 -9.97
N ALA A 23 2.42 -11.94 -10.67
CA ALA A 23 1.36 -10.95 -10.77
C ALA A 23 0.20 -11.35 -11.71
N GLY A 24 0.27 -12.52 -12.38
CA GLY A 24 -0.72 -12.95 -13.36
C GLY A 24 -0.73 -12.12 -14.65
N GLU A 25 0.36 -11.41 -14.93
CA GLU A 25 0.47 -10.45 -16.03
C GLU A 25 1.55 -10.87 -17.05
N GLY A 26 1.47 -10.31 -18.25
CA GLY A 26 2.54 -10.41 -19.23
C GLY A 26 3.74 -9.54 -18.82
N VAL A 27 4.96 -9.97 -19.13
CA VAL A 27 6.21 -9.27 -18.76
C VAL A 27 6.23 -7.82 -19.21
N ASP A 28 5.78 -7.55 -20.44
CA ASP A 28 5.72 -6.19 -20.98
C ASP A 28 4.72 -5.29 -20.24
N VAL A 29 3.62 -5.86 -19.74
CA VAL A 29 2.60 -5.14 -18.96
C VAL A 29 3.13 -4.81 -17.57
N TYR A 30 3.78 -5.79 -16.93
CA TYR A 30 4.41 -5.62 -15.62
C TYR A 30 5.51 -4.56 -15.65
N ILE A 31 6.41 -4.61 -16.65
CA ILE A 31 7.46 -3.60 -16.86
C ILE A 31 6.85 -2.24 -17.15
N GLY A 32 5.86 -2.18 -18.06
CA GLY A 32 5.16 -0.93 -18.40
C GLY A 32 4.58 -0.25 -17.16
N ARG A 33 4.00 -1.03 -16.24
CA ARG A 33 3.45 -0.52 -14.98
C ARG A 33 4.51 -0.01 -14.02
N ALA A 34 5.55 -0.81 -13.80
CA ALA A 34 6.63 -0.44 -12.89
C ALA A 34 7.35 0.85 -13.37
N VAL A 35 7.62 0.94 -14.67
CA VAL A 35 8.26 2.11 -15.29
C VAL A 35 7.33 3.33 -15.24
N ALA A 36 6.03 3.16 -15.53
CA ALA A 36 5.06 4.25 -15.45
C ALA A 36 4.92 4.81 -14.02
N ALA A 37 4.85 3.94 -13.01
CA ALA A 37 4.78 4.35 -11.61
C ALA A 37 6.05 5.09 -11.16
N ARG A 38 7.22 4.62 -11.61
CA ARG A 38 8.50 5.27 -11.30
C ARG A 38 8.65 6.63 -11.98
N LEU A 39 8.32 6.72 -13.28
CA LEU A 39 8.34 7.98 -14.02
C LEU A 39 7.34 8.99 -13.46
N ALA A 40 6.17 8.54 -13.00
CA ALA A 40 5.21 9.38 -12.30
C ALA A 40 5.83 10.00 -11.03
N ALA A 41 6.45 9.16 -10.20
CA ALA A 41 7.08 9.59 -8.96
C ALA A 41 8.24 10.57 -9.19
N ASP A 42 9.09 10.30 -10.19
CA ASP A 42 10.28 11.11 -10.49
C ASP A 42 9.93 12.46 -11.16
N LEU A 43 8.73 12.60 -11.75
CA LEU A 43 8.33 13.80 -12.51
C LEU A 43 7.31 14.68 -11.77
N LEU A 44 6.90 14.31 -10.56
CA LEU A 44 6.09 15.18 -9.69
C LEU A 44 6.85 16.49 -9.42
N GLY A 45 6.31 17.60 -9.93
CA GLY A 45 6.89 18.94 -9.80
C GLY A 45 7.81 19.38 -10.94
N SER A 46 7.93 18.61 -12.03
CA SER A 46 8.74 18.96 -13.20
C SER A 46 7.89 19.39 -14.39
N ASP A 47 8.23 20.51 -15.04
CA ASP A 47 7.51 21.03 -16.22
C ASP A 47 8.08 20.41 -17.52
N VAL A 48 7.73 19.15 -17.77
CA VAL A 48 8.14 18.42 -18.98
C VAL A 48 7.00 18.43 -20.01
N PRO A 49 7.19 19.03 -21.20
CA PRO A 49 6.17 19.07 -22.25
C PRO A 49 5.73 17.65 -22.67
N GLY A 50 4.43 17.40 -22.67
CA GLY A 50 3.85 16.12 -23.07
C GLY A 50 3.68 15.09 -21.95
N LEU A 51 4.17 15.38 -20.74
CA LEU A 51 4.01 14.51 -19.57
C LEU A 51 2.54 14.24 -19.24
N ALA A 52 1.71 15.27 -19.18
CA ALA A 52 0.27 15.13 -18.90
C ALA A 52 -0.44 14.22 -19.93
N ALA A 53 -0.07 14.30 -21.21
CA ALA A 53 -0.63 13.46 -22.27
C ALA A 53 -0.15 12.00 -22.15
N ALA A 54 1.13 11.78 -21.82
CA ALA A 54 1.68 10.45 -21.57
C ALA A 54 1.06 9.81 -20.32
N VAL A 55 0.92 10.57 -19.24
CA VAL A 55 0.20 10.19 -18.02
C VAL A 55 -1.25 9.81 -18.31
N THR A 56 -1.93 10.57 -19.16
CA THR A 56 -3.31 10.31 -19.57
C THR A 56 -3.42 9.04 -20.42
N ALA A 57 -2.48 8.82 -21.34
CA ALA A 57 -2.44 7.59 -22.15
C ALA A 57 -2.18 6.35 -21.29
N LEU A 58 -1.27 6.44 -20.31
CA LEU A 58 -0.99 5.38 -19.34
C LEU A 58 -2.22 5.07 -18.49
N LYS A 59 -2.91 6.09 -17.97
CA LYS A 59 -4.17 5.93 -17.23
C LYS A 59 -5.26 5.26 -18.07
N ARG A 60 -5.35 5.57 -19.37
CA ARG A 60 -6.32 4.96 -20.31
C ARG A 60 -6.05 3.46 -20.53
N ASP A 61 -4.79 3.06 -20.52
CA ASP A 61 -4.38 1.67 -20.76
C ASP A 61 -4.30 0.84 -19.46
N GLY A 62 -4.84 1.36 -18.35
CA GLY A 62 -4.96 0.66 -17.06
C GLY A 62 -3.73 0.77 -16.15
N LEU A 63 -2.79 1.66 -16.49
CA LEU A 63 -1.55 1.89 -15.75
C LEU A 63 -1.72 3.17 -14.92
N ALA A 64 -1.98 3.02 -13.62
CA ALA A 64 -2.19 4.15 -12.73
C ALA A 64 -0.90 4.97 -12.58
N VAL A 65 -0.92 6.21 -13.09
CA VAL A 65 0.11 7.22 -12.84
C VAL A 65 -0.38 8.16 -11.75
N VAL A 66 0.43 8.28 -10.70
CA VAL A 66 0.26 9.19 -9.56
C VAL A 66 0.30 10.64 -10.02
N GLY A 67 -0.65 11.47 -9.54
CA GLY A 67 -0.62 12.94 -9.66
C GLY A 67 -1.38 13.52 -10.87
N ASP A 68 -2.50 14.19 -10.62
CA ASP A 68 -2.67 15.62 -10.93
C ASP A 68 -3.95 16.10 -10.22
N ALA A 69 -3.79 17.10 -9.35
CA ALA A 69 -4.88 17.82 -8.73
C ALA A 69 -4.70 19.28 -9.11
N ALA A 70 -5.38 19.70 -10.17
CA ALA A 70 -5.56 21.10 -10.48
C ALA A 70 -7.02 21.49 -10.18
N SER A 71 -7.16 22.39 -9.22
CA SER A 71 -8.36 23.11 -8.83
C SER A 71 -8.97 23.92 -9.98
N ASP A 72 -10.30 23.98 -10.06
CA ASP A 72 -10.95 25.28 -10.26
C ASP A 72 -12.36 25.31 -9.66
N ASP A 73 -12.66 26.43 -9.01
CA ASP A 73 -13.86 26.69 -8.21
C ASP A 73 -14.78 27.60 -9.04
N ALA A 74 -15.83 27.03 -9.64
CA ALA A 74 -16.97 27.78 -10.17
C ALA A 74 -18.14 26.85 -10.52
N ALA A 75 -19.22 26.90 -9.72
CA ALA A 75 -20.54 26.53 -10.23
C ALA A 75 -20.96 27.55 -11.30
N PRO A 76 -21.57 27.10 -12.41
CA PRO A 76 -23.03 27.28 -12.47
C PRO A 76 -23.80 26.13 -13.13
N ASP A 77 -25.04 26.00 -12.65
CA ASP A 77 -26.26 25.50 -13.31
C ASP A 77 -26.15 24.37 -14.36
N GLY A 78 -26.49 23.17 -13.87
CA GLY A 78 -27.54 22.34 -14.45
C GLY A 78 -27.39 21.88 -15.89
N LEU A 79 -26.84 20.68 -16.10
CA LEU A 79 -27.23 19.73 -17.15
C LEU A 79 -26.48 18.40 -16.95
N PHE A 80 -27.02 17.51 -16.11
CA PHE A 80 -26.65 16.10 -16.15
C PHE A 80 -27.47 15.41 -17.25
N PRO A 81 -26.82 14.72 -18.20
CA PRO A 81 -27.32 13.44 -18.67
C PRO A 81 -26.38 12.32 -18.19
N ASP A 82 -26.99 11.23 -17.77
CA ASP A 82 -26.41 10.08 -17.06
C ASP A 82 -25.07 9.57 -17.65
N GLY A 83 -24.08 9.36 -16.77
CA GLY A 83 -22.76 8.81 -17.14
C GLY A 83 -21.80 8.69 -15.94
N GLN A 84 -21.99 7.63 -15.17
CA GLN A 84 -21.30 7.27 -13.93
C GLN A 84 -19.77 7.11 -14.07
N PRO A 85 -18.92 7.61 -13.14
CA PRO A 85 -17.51 7.21 -13.08
C PRO A 85 -17.41 5.81 -12.48
N THR A 86 -17.27 4.80 -13.31
CA THR A 86 -16.87 3.45 -12.87
C THR A 86 -15.35 3.36 -12.82
N SER A 87 -14.75 3.76 -11.70
CA SER A 87 -13.46 3.18 -11.31
C SER A 87 -13.78 1.81 -10.72
N THR A 88 -13.63 0.76 -11.52
CA THR A 88 -13.61 -0.62 -11.01
C THR A 88 -12.22 -0.84 -10.39
N PRO A 89 -12.09 -0.96 -9.05
CA PRO A 89 -10.81 -1.34 -8.45
C PRO A 89 -10.50 -2.81 -8.74
N PRO A 90 -9.21 -3.21 -8.67
CA PRO A 90 -8.81 -4.58 -8.92
C PRO A 90 -9.61 -5.56 -8.06
N ALA A 91 -10.03 -6.68 -8.67
CA ALA A 91 -10.71 -7.75 -7.97
C ALA A 91 -9.78 -8.29 -6.88
N ILE A 92 -10.06 -7.96 -5.62
CA ILE A 92 -9.12 -8.24 -4.53
C ILE A 92 -9.20 -9.71 -4.14
N ALA A 93 -8.44 -10.55 -4.83
CA ALA A 93 -8.20 -11.94 -4.45
C ALA A 93 -7.08 -11.96 -3.39
N THR A 94 -7.45 -12.00 -2.11
CA THR A 94 -6.52 -12.00 -0.96
C THR A 94 -5.91 -13.36 -0.67
N ASP A 95 -6.61 -14.44 -1.02
CA ASP A 95 -6.42 -15.74 -0.40
C ASP A 95 -5.05 -16.42 -0.66
N PRO A 96 -4.56 -16.53 -1.92
CA PRO A 96 -3.32 -17.29 -2.15
C PRO A 96 -2.07 -16.58 -1.63
N VAL A 97 -2.00 -15.24 -1.72
CA VAL A 97 -0.81 -14.48 -1.29
C VAL A 97 -0.70 -14.45 0.24
N ILE A 98 -1.82 -14.29 0.95
CA ILE A 98 -1.82 -14.31 2.42
C ILE A 98 -1.40 -15.68 2.96
N ARG A 99 -1.77 -16.76 2.27
CA ARG A 99 -1.42 -18.13 2.64
C ARG A 99 -0.10 -18.63 2.02
N ASP A 100 0.68 -17.73 1.41
CA ASP A 100 1.96 -18.09 0.82
C ASP A 100 2.94 -18.63 1.91
N PRO A 101 3.49 -19.84 1.76
CA PRO A 101 4.35 -20.44 2.78
C PRO A 101 5.69 -19.71 3.00
N ASP A 102 6.25 -19.07 1.99
CA ASP A 102 7.52 -18.35 2.11
C ASP A 102 7.30 -17.01 2.82
N ARG A 103 6.19 -16.33 2.53
CA ARG A 103 5.74 -15.17 3.30
C ARG A 103 5.47 -15.50 4.76
N LEU A 104 4.76 -16.59 5.05
CA LEU A 104 4.49 -17.02 6.43
C LEU A 104 5.78 -17.40 7.16
N ARG A 105 6.76 -17.96 6.46
CA ARG A 105 8.10 -18.20 7.01
C ARG A 105 8.83 -16.89 7.32
N ALA A 106 8.85 -15.94 6.38
CA ALA A 106 9.44 -14.62 6.60
C ALA A 106 8.83 -13.91 7.81
N LEU A 107 7.50 -14.01 7.97
CA LEU A 107 6.80 -13.52 9.15
C LEU A 107 7.25 -14.24 10.43
N SER A 108 7.30 -15.57 10.42
CA SER A 108 7.73 -16.38 11.57
C SER A 108 9.17 -16.07 11.98
N ASP A 109 10.06 -15.86 11.01
CA ASP A 109 11.49 -15.60 11.23
C ASP A 109 11.72 -14.27 11.96
N THR A 110 10.79 -13.32 11.89
CA THR A 110 10.87 -12.09 12.70
C THR A 110 10.75 -12.33 14.20
N GLY A 111 10.10 -13.43 14.61
CA GLY A 111 9.78 -13.71 16.01
C GLY A 111 8.90 -12.65 16.68
N LEU A 112 8.28 -11.74 15.91
CA LEU A 112 7.51 -10.62 16.46
C LEU A 112 6.07 -10.99 16.77
N MET A 113 5.48 -12.00 16.11
CA MET A 113 4.07 -12.37 16.30
C MET A 113 3.76 -12.73 17.76
N ASP A 114 2.64 -12.24 18.29
CA ASP A 114 2.15 -12.51 19.65
C ASP A 114 3.15 -12.16 20.78
N THR A 115 4.08 -11.23 20.51
CA THR A 115 5.05 -10.75 21.50
C THR A 115 4.52 -9.58 22.35
N ARG A 116 5.32 -9.13 23.32
CA ARG A 116 5.00 -7.94 24.09
C ARG A 116 5.25 -6.68 23.26
N ALA A 117 4.49 -5.62 23.54
CA ALA A 117 4.72 -4.29 22.98
C ALA A 117 6.20 -3.87 23.07
N ASP A 118 6.76 -3.43 21.94
CA ASP A 118 8.10 -2.86 21.86
C ASP A 118 8.00 -1.34 21.88
N ALA A 119 8.70 -0.70 22.81
CA ALA A 119 8.70 0.74 22.98
C ALA A 119 9.18 1.51 21.73
N ALA A 120 9.99 0.90 20.86
CA ALA A 120 10.42 1.50 19.61
C ALA A 120 9.29 1.55 18.58
N TYR A 121 8.57 0.43 18.38
CA TYR A 121 7.40 0.42 17.51
C TYR A 121 6.26 1.28 18.08
N ASP A 122 6.09 1.35 19.40
CA ASP A 122 5.10 2.22 20.04
C ASP A 122 5.35 3.71 19.71
N ARG A 123 6.62 4.15 19.72
CA ARG A 123 6.97 5.51 19.31
C ARG A 123 6.63 5.79 17.85
N ILE A 124 6.88 4.83 16.95
CA ILE A 124 6.57 5.00 15.52
C ILE A 124 5.06 5.08 15.30
N ALA A 125 4.27 4.23 15.96
CA ALA A 125 2.81 4.30 15.88
C ALA A 125 2.28 5.65 16.39
N GLN A 126 2.84 6.18 17.48
CA GLN A 126 2.46 7.50 17.98
C GLN A 126 2.86 8.62 17.00
N MET A 127 4.06 8.56 16.41
CA MET A 127 4.48 9.52 15.37
C MET A 127 3.53 9.51 14.17
N ALA A 128 3.05 8.34 13.75
CA ALA A 128 2.07 8.24 12.67
C ALA A 128 0.72 8.88 13.05
N VAL A 129 0.24 8.66 14.28
CA VAL A 129 -0.96 9.35 14.80
C VAL A 129 -0.79 10.87 14.75
N ASP A 130 0.32 11.38 15.28
CA ASP A 130 0.55 12.82 15.41
C ASP A 130 0.76 13.49 14.04
N ALA A 131 1.58 12.88 13.17
CA ALA A 131 1.94 13.45 11.88
C ALA A 131 0.79 13.39 10.86
N LEU A 132 -0.07 12.39 10.98
CA LEU A 132 -1.20 12.20 10.07
C LEU A 132 -2.50 12.79 10.60
N ASP A 133 -2.55 13.27 11.85
CA ASP A 133 -3.77 13.77 12.49
C ASP A 133 -4.93 12.76 12.37
N VAL A 134 -4.73 11.59 12.97
CA VAL A 134 -5.71 10.48 13.04
C VAL A 134 -5.80 9.93 14.46
N PRO A 135 -6.93 9.33 14.86
CA PRO A 135 -7.09 8.80 16.20
C PRO A 135 -6.28 7.52 16.43
N SER A 136 -5.89 6.78 15.38
CA SER A 136 -5.24 5.49 15.55
C SER A 136 -4.26 5.16 14.43
N ALA A 137 -3.14 4.55 14.83
CA ALA A 137 -2.16 3.95 13.91
C ALA A 137 -1.46 2.77 14.58
N GLY A 138 -0.88 1.87 13.80
CA GLY A 138 -0.20 0.71 14.33
C GLY A 138 0.67 -0.02 13.33
N VAL A 139 1.66 -0.71 13.89
CA VAL A 139 2.47 -1.71 13.19
C VAL A 139 1.77 -3.05 13.37
N SER A 140 1.27 -3.59 12.27
CA SER A 140 0.50 -4.84 12.26
C SER A 140 1.22 -5.91 11.46
N LEU A 141 1.11 -7.15 11.92
CA LEU A 141 1.56 -8.37 11.25
C LEU A 141 0.34 -9.17 10.85
N VAL A 142 0.38 -9.83 9.70
CA VAL A 142 -0.77 -10.56 9.17
C VAL A 142 -0.39 -12.04 9.02
N SER A 143 -1.10 -12.94 9.69
CA SER A 143 -0.99 -14.38 9.47
C SER A 143 -2.08 -14.87 8.51
N ASP A 144 -2.17 -16.18 8.32
CA ASP A 144 -3.26 -16.84 7.59
C ASP A 144 -4.59 -16.91 8.37
N GLU A 145 -4.57 -16.57 9.67
CA GLU A 145 -5.74 -16.62 10.56
C GLU A 145 -6.16 -15.25 11.11
N LYS A 146 -5.19 -14.38 11.38
CA LYS A 146 -5.39 -13.10 12.08
C LYS A 146 -4.39 -12.03 11.67
N GLN A 147 -4.80 -10.78 11.86
CA GLN A 147 -3.90 -9.65 12.03
C GLN A 147 -3.60 -9.45 13.52
N TRP A 148 -2.35 -9.13 13.83
CA TRP A 148 -1.90 -8.84 15.18
C TRP A 148 -1.11 -7.52 15.20
N PHE A 149 -1.38 -6.66 16.17
CA PHE A 149 -0.69 -5.39 16.35
C PHE A 149 0.49 -5.55 17.32
N CYS A 150 1.72 -5.52 16.80
CA CYS A 150 2.92 -5.49 17.63
C CYS A 150 3.05 -4.17 18.39
N SER A 151 2.55 -3.10 17.77
CA SER A 151 2.42 -1.78 18.33
C SER A 151 1.18 -1.12 17.74
N ALA A 152 0.51 -0.32 18.58
CA ALA A 152 -0.52 0.59 18.12
C ALA A 152 -0.73 1.72 19.13
N ALA A 153 -1.06 2.89 18.59
CA ALA A 153 -1.54 4.04 19.33
C ALA A 153 -3.04 4.23 19.04
N GLY A 154 -3.80 4.62 20.07
CA GLY A 154 -5.23 4.93 19.93
C GLY A 154 -6.18 3.73 19.92
N LEU A 155 -5.72 2.52 20.24
CA LEU A 155 -6.62 1.36 20.41
C LEU A 155 -7.55 1.54 21.62
N SER A 156 -8.78 1.03 21.49
CA SER A 156 -9.77 1.03 22.58
C SER A 156 -10.57 -0.28 22.61
N GLY A 157 -11.27 -0.53 23.73
CA GLY A 157 -12.09 -1.73 23.94
C GLY A 157 -11.29 -3.04 23.84
N ASP A 158 -11.96 -4.09 23.38
CA ASP A 158 -11.39 -5.44 23.23
C ASP A 158 -10.14 -5.45 22.35
N LEU A 159 -10.04 -4.54 21.38
CA LEU A 159 -8.87 -4.45 20.50
C LEU A 159 -7.63 -3.95 21.25
N ALA A 160 -7.77 -3.09 22.25
CA ALA A 160 -6.66 -2.64 23.08
C ALA A 160 -6.09 -3.76 23.95
N GLU A 161 -6.95 -4.68 24.40
CA GLU A 161 -6.57 -5.82 25.25
C GLU A 161 -5.97 -6.96 24.42
N THR A 162 -6.64 -7.35 23.34
CA THR A 162 -6.27 -8.52 22.54
C THR A 162 -5.24 -8.22 21.47
N ARG A 163 -5.17 -6.96 21.01
CA ARG A 163 -4.33 -6.50 19.88
C ARG A 163 -4.49 -7.36 18.62
N THR A 164 -5.61 -8.06 18.50
CA THR A 164 -5.84 -9.07 17.47
C THR A 164 -7.11 -8.74 16.72
N VAL A 165 -7.05 -8.87 15.40
CA VAL A 165 -8.19 -8.71 14.50
C VAL A 165 -8.28 -10.01 13.69
N PRO A 166 -9.42 -10.72 13.69
CA PRO A 166 -9.65 -11.85 12.79
C PRO A 166 -9.33 -11.48 11.34
N LEU A 167 -8.76 -12.40 10.55
CA LEU A 167 -8.29 -12.05 9.20
C LEU A 167 -9.42 -11.51 8.31
N ASP A 168 -10.64 -12.03 8.40
CA ASP A 168 -11.82 -11.54 7.69
C ASP A 168 -12.26 -10.12 8.08
N ARG A 169 -11.67 -9.56 9.15
CA ARG A 169 -11.84 -8.17 9.60
C ARG A 169 -10.60 -7.30 9.36
N SER A 170 -9.53 -7.83 8.78
CA SER A 170 -8.29 -7.10 8.51
C SER A 170 -8.36 -6.33 7.19
N LEU A 171 -8.23 -5.00 7.21
CA LEU A 171 -7.94 -4.25 5.97
C LEU A 171 -6.47 -4.37 5.56
N CYS A 172 -5.56 -4.60 6.51
CA CYS A 172 -4.12 -4.70 6.23
C CYS A 172 -3.78 -5.88 5.31
N GLN A 173 -4.57 -6.96 5.34
CA GLN A 173 -4.40 -8.09 4.42
C GLN A 173 -4.44 -7.65 2.95
N TYR A 174 -5.17 -6.58 2.62
CA TYR A 174 -5.31 -6.10 1.25
C TYR A 174 -4.04 -5.37 0.77
N ALA A 175 -3.43 -4.53 1.63
CA ALA A 175 -2.13 -3.93 1.35
C ALA A 175 -1.01 -4.99 1.28
N VAL A 176 -1.05 -5.97 2.18
CA VAL A 176 -0.12 -7.10 2.18
C VAL A 176 -0.24 -7.91 0.89
N SER A 177 -1.47 -8.29 0.51
CA SER A 177 -1.73 -9.07 -0.69
C SER A 177 -1.36 -8.32 -1.98
N ALA A 178 -1.51 -7.00 -1.99
CA ALA A 178 -1.13 -6.17 -3.13
C ALA A 178 0.38 -5.91 -3.21
N GLY A 179 1.09 -5.97 -2.07
CA GLY A 179 2.49 -5.57 -1.98
C GLY A 179 2.71 -4.06 -2.20
N SER A 180 1.66 -3.25 -2.14
CA SER A 180 1.68 -1.81 -2.34
C SER A 180 0.80 -1.08 -1.32
N PRO A 181 1.01 0.23 -1.08
CA PRO A 181 0.15 0.99 -0.20
C PRO A 181 -1.34 0.90 -0.58
N LEU A 182 -2.20 0.79 0.42
CA LEU A 182 -3.65 0.90 0.28
C LEU A 182 -4.12 2.18 0.96
N VAL A 183 -4.77 3.05 0.19
CA VAL A 183 -5.23 4.37 0.66
C VAL A 183 -6.70 4.53 0.33
N ILE A 184 -7.50 4.82 1.35
CA ILE A 184 -8.95 4.87 1.30
C ILE A 184 -9.42 6.07 2.12
N ASP A 185 -9.99 7.06 1.45
CA ASP A 185 -10.51 8.27 2.10
C ASP A 185 -11.83 8.02 2.83
N ASP A 186 -12.72 7.21 2.23
CA ASP A 186 -13.99 6.77 2.81
C ASP A 186 -14.37 5.37 2.32
N ALA A 187 -14.12 4.36 3.15
CA ALA A 187 -14.35 2.95 2.86
C ALA A 187 -15.82 2.60 2.63
N ARG A 188 -16.76 3.40 3.14
CA ARG A 188 -18.21 3.20 2.95
C ARG A 188 -18.64 3.46 1.50
N THR A 189 -17.82 4.21 0.77
CA THR A 189 -18.02 4.48 -0.66
C THR A 189 -17.23 3.51 -1.55
N HIS A 190 -16.33 2.73 -0.96
CA HIS A 190 -15.47 1.81 -1.70
C HIS A 190 -16.27 0.62 -2.23
N PRO A 191 -16.24 0.32 -3.55
CA PRO A 191 -17.16 -0.64 -4.16
C PRO A 191 -16.98 -2.07 -3.66
N THR A 192 -15.78 -2.44 -3.21
CA THR A 192 -15.48 -3.78 -2.67
C THR A 192 -15.37 -3.85 -1.15
N LEU A 193 -15.19 -2.71 -0.46
CA LEU A 193 -14.91 -2.69 0.99
C LEU A 193 -16.05 -2.09 1.82
N LYS A 194 -17.05 -1.48 1.20
CA LYS A 194 -18.21 -0.90 1.91
C LYS A 194 -18.96 -1.91 2.80
N ASP A 195 -19.00 -3.17 2.38
CA ASP A 195 -19.67 -4.27 3.08
C ASP A 195 -18.69 -5.08 3.95
N HIS A 196 -17.41 -4.69 3.98
CA HIS A 196 -16.39 -5.35 4.80
C HIS A 196 -16.73 -5.16 6.29
N PRO A 197 -16.60 -6.19 7.15
CA PRO A 197 -17.14 -6.13 8.51
C PRO A 197 -16.66 -4.93 9.35
N ILE A 198 -15.37 -4.60 9.27
CA ILE A 198 -14.77 -3.47 10.02
C ILE A 198 -15.17 -2.08 9.48
N VAL A 199 -15.70 -2.03 8.26
CA VAL A 199 -16.24 -0.81 7.63
C VAL A 199 -17.72 -0.69 7.98
N ALA A 200 -18.46 -1.80 7.88
CA ALA A 200 -19.88 -1.87 8.16
C ALA A 200 -20.25 -1.50 9.62
N ASP A 201 -19.38 -1.82 10.58
CA ASP A 201 -19.56 -1.43 11.98
C ASP A 201 -19.02 -0.03 12.33
N GLY A 202 -18.43 0.67 11.35
CA GLY A 202 -17.92 2.04 11.50
C GLY A 202 -16.59 2.15 12.24
N THR A 203 -15.91 1.03 12.54
CA THR A 203 -14.59 1.06 13.19
C THR A 203 -13.55 1.73 12.29
N VAL A 204 -13.60 1.48 10.99
CA VAL A 204 -12.69 2.07 10.00
C VAL A 204 -13.49 2.69 8.86
N VAL A 205 -13.39 4.01 8.72
CA VAL A 205 -13.96 4.78 7.62
C VAL A 205 -12.85 5.30 6.71
N ALA A 206 -11.78 5.89 7.26
CA ALA A 206 -10.58 6.21 6.48
C ALA A 206 -9.44 5.27 6.86
N TYR A 207 -8.65 4.86 5.87
CA TYR A 207 -7.54 3.93 6.06
C TYR A 207 -6.37 4.26 5.13
N ALA A 208 -5.15 4.25 5.67
CA ALA A 208 -3.92 4.20 4.90
C ALA A 208 -3.01 3.11 5.48
N GLY A 209 -2.48 2.23 4.64
CA GLY A 209 -1.60 1.14 5.06
C GLY A 209 -0.47 0.94 4.08
N VAL A 210 0.77 1.00 4.58
CA VAL A 210 1.99 0.72 3.80
C VAL A 210 2.52 -0.65 4.19
N PRO A 211 2.74 -1.57 3.22
CA PRO A 211 3.24 -2.90 3.52
C PRO A 211 4.67 -2.89 4.08
N LEU A 212 4.93 -3.83 4.98
CA LEU A 212 6.24 -4.12 5.54
C LEU A 212 6.80 -5.34 4.80
N THR A 213 7.66 -5.08 3.84
CA THR A 213 8.20 -6.08 2.91
C THR A 213 9.65 -6.39 3.24
N ASP A 214 10.02 -7.67 3.28
CA ASP A 214 11.42 -8.09 3.42
C ASP A 214 12.22 -7.90 2.11
N ALA A 215 13.52 -8.24 2.15
CA ALA A 215 14.40 -8.14 0.97
C ALA A 215 14.03 -9.12 -0.16
N ALA A 216 13.28 -10.18 0.13
CA ALA A 216 12.82 -11.17 -0.85
C ALA A 216 11.47 -10.79 -1.47
N GLY A 217 10.85 -9.68 -1.04
CA GLY A 217 9.56 -9.23 -1.55
C GLY A 217 8.35 -9.75 -0.77
N ASN A 218 8.56 -10.42 0.37
CA ASN A 218 7.47 -10.92 1.21
C ASN A 218 6.90 -9.80 2.08
N ALA A 219 5.67 -9.37 1.81
CA ALA A 219 4.93 -8.47 2.69
C ALA A 219 4.36 -9.25 3.89
N ILE A 220 4.85 -8.96 5.10
CA ILE A 220 4.44 -9.70 6.31
C ILE A 220 3.37 -8.96 7.12
N GLY A 221 3.16 -7.67 6.84
CA GLY A 221 2.35 -6.79 7.66
C GLY A 221 2.27 -5.38 7.08
N THR A 222 1.84 -4.42 7.89
CA THR A 222 1.73 -3.00 7.50
C THR A 222 2.10 -2.07 8.64
N LEU A 223 2.64 -0.88 8.32
CA LEU A 223 2.38 0.30 9.14
C LEU A 223 1.09 0.93 8.61
N CYS A 224 0.08 1.08 9.46
CA CYS A 224 -1.24 1.56 9.06
C CYS A 224 -1.79 2.62 9.99
N ALA A 225 -2.65 3.48 9.45
CA ALA A 225 -3.32 4.59 10.10
C ALA A 225 -4.80 4.57 9.71
N TRP A 226 -5.70 4.82 10.66
CA TRP A 226 -7.14 4.79 10.39
C TRP A 226 -7.94 5.75 11.26
N ASP A 227 -9.14 6.06 10.79
CA ASP A 227 -10.11 6.93 11.46
C ASP A 227 -11.54 6.39 11.26
N GLY A 228 -12.40 6.61 12.24
CA GLY A 228 -13.86 6.40 12.14
C GLY A 228 -14.59 7.52 11.38
N LYS A 229 -13.87 8.50 10.84
CA LYS A 229 -14.36 9.58 9.98
C LYS A 229 -13.64 9.57 8.62
N PRO A 230 -14.26 10.11 7.56
CA PRO A 230 -13.57 10.31 6.29
C PRO A 230 -12.37 11.22 6.44
N LYS A 231 -11.30 10.93 5.70
CA LYS A 231 -10.08 11.73 5.69
C LYS A 231 -9.50 11.77 4.27
N PRO A 232 -9.32 12.95 3.66
CA PRO A 232 -8.64 13.05 2.39
C PRO A 232 -7.14 12.81 2.58
N TRP A 233 -6.65 11.66 2.14
CA TRP A 233 -5.22 11.35 2.20
C TRP A 233 -4.47 12.10 1.10
N THR A 234 -3.43 12.85 1.48
CA THR A 234 -2.58 13.57 0.52
C THR A 234 -1.35 12.73 0.19
N ALA A 235 -0.67 13.04 -0.91
CA ALA A 235 0.63 12.42 -1.22
C ALA A 235 1.64 12.61 -0.06
N GLY A 236 1.61 13.75 0.63
CA GLY A 236 2.46 14.00 1.80
C GLY A 236 2.14 13.08 2.98
N HIS A 237 0.85 12.79 3.24
CA HIS A 237 0.46 11.81 4.27
C HIS A 237 1.00 10.42 3.95
N VAL A 238 0.88 9.99 2.69
CA VAL A 238 1.38 8.68 2.25
C VAL A 238 2.90 8.62 2.36
N GLN A 239 3.61 9.66 1.92
CA GLN A 239 5.07 9.72 2.03
C GLN A 239 5.54 9.63 3.49
N ILE A 240 4.91 10.35 4.42
CA ILE A 240 5.23 10.27 5.85
C ILE A 240 5.05 8.83 6.35
N LEU A 241 3.95 8.17 5.97
CA LEU A 241 3.68 6.80 6.37
C LEU A 241 4.70 5.82 5.76
N GLU A 242 5.15 6.03 4.53
CA GLU A 242 6.20 5.25 3.88
C GLU A 242 7.57 5.42 4.52
N ASP A 243 7.93 6.66 4.90
CA ASP A 243 9.18 6.98 5.60
C ASP A 243 9.20 6.29 6.96
N LEU A 244 8.11 6.38 7.73
CA LEU A 244 7.98 5.67 9.00
C LEU A 244 7.98 4.14 8.81
N ALA A 245 7.33 3.63 7.77
CA ALA A 245 7.36 2.19 7.45
C ALA A 245 8.78 1.72 7.13
N THR A 246 9.61 2.57 6.51
CA THR A 246 11.03 2.28 6.25
C THR A 246 11.79 2.07 7.56
N ILE A 247 11.59 2.93 8.55
CA ILE A 247 12.18 2.78 9.88
C ILE A 247 11.74 1.46 10.54
N VAL A 248 10.45 1.11 10.42
CA VAL A 248 9.93 -0.18 10.93
C VAL A 248 10.62 -1.35 10.25
N ARG A 249 10.78 -1.31 8.91
CA ARG A 249 11.45 -2.38 8.15
C ARG A 249 12.90 -2.55 8.57
N GLU A 250 13.66 -1.47 8.67
CA GLU A 250 15.06 -1.50 9.11
C GLU A 250 15.19 -2.09 10.51
N GLN A 251 14.26 -1.76 11.40
CA GLN A 251 14.26 -2.32 12.75
C GLN A 251 13.83 -3.79 12.79
N THR A 252 12.94 -4.22 11.89
CA THR A 252 12.41 -5.59 11.84
C THR A 252 13.38 -6.56 11.18
N PHE A 253 13.97 -6.17 10.05
CA PHE A 253 14.78 -7.04 9.19
C PHE A 253 16.28 -6.74 9.27
N GLY A 254 16.68 -5.69 9.99
CA GLY A 254 18.02 -5.13 9.91
C GLY A 254 18.18 -4.18 8.72
N PRO A 255 19.37 -3.57 8.55
CA PRO A 255 19.65 -2.73 7.39
C PRO A 255 19.47 -3.54 6.11
N ILE A 256 18.74 -2.98 5.15
CA ILE A 256 18.67 -3.56 3.80
C ILE A 256 20.08 -3.43 3.21
N ASP A 257 20.78 -4.55 3.10
CA ASP A 257 22.10 -4.57 2.47
C ASP A 257 21.94 -4.33 0.97
N LEU A 258 22.20 -3.10 0.54
CA LEU A 258 22.27 -2.72 -0.87
C LEU A 258 23.60 -3.15 -1.52
N GLY A 259 24.42 -3.93 -0.82
CA GLY A 259 25.76 -4.34 -1.24
C GLY A 259 25.84 -5.76 -1.79
N ASP A 260 25.48 -5.94 -3.06
CA ASP A 260 26.34 -6.60 -4.06
C ASP A 260 25.77 -6.39 -5.47
N MET A 261 25.96 -5.19 -6.02
CA MET A 261 25.87 -4.95 -7.46
C MET A 261 27.26 -4.53 -7.97
N SER A 262 28.25 -5.42 -7.78
CA SER A 262 29.60 -5.25 -8.32
C SER A 262 29.82 -6.00 -9.63
#